data_AF-A0A969UPD6-F1
#
_entry.id   AF-A0A969UPD6-F1
#
_cell.length_a   1.000
_cell.length_b   1.000
_cell.length_c   1.000
_cell.angle_alpha   90.00
_cell.angle_beta   90.00
_cell.angle_gamma   90.00
#
_symmetry.space_group_name_H-M   'P 1'
#
loop_
_entity.id
_entity.type
_entity.pdbx_description
1 polymer ?
#
loop_
_entity_poly.entity_id
_entity_poly.type
_entity_poly.pdbx_seq_one_letter_code
_entity_poly.pdbx_strand_id
1 'polypeptide(L)'
;MRNLYIFVTTDRPDQYLNSIVHCIEKGTKHIVFVQVEDGRTEQVQLNLLRTDVYNLLQNLSTGTYKYYTGASKDKVVPLVPEYSADDLAKLKAKYSLCLTDSVDWTVERIQYLNLRRYISVLGKRKGVIVDVTSVSKVYIGDIFACSLLENIDKLYTFELLVKPDFDKPWRTLIHELVEGQTYKYTNLVETPIFKESNKSILIRTTPLLISIIGTVLFVAVTLVATFIFGFSSVFIQVVSTIGTVLGIISFFLVYFPVRGK
;
A
#
# COMPACT_ATOMS: atom_id res chain seq x y z
N MET A 1 7.93 -14.99 -10.65
CA MET A 1 8.83 -13.80 -10.67
C MET A 1 8.18 -12.73 -9.80
N ARG A 2 8.94 -12.03 -8.95
CA ARG A 2 8.40 -10.96 -8.09
C ARG A 2 8.60 -9.61 -8.78
N ASN A 3 7.56 -8.80 -8.78
CA ASN A 3 7.52 -7.48 -9.43
C ASN A 3 7.25 -6.43 -8.36
N LEU A 4 8.10 -5.40 -8.30
CA LEU A 4 7.96 -4.28 -7.37
C LEU A 4 7.35 -3.08 -8.11
N TYR A 5 6.19 -2.63 -7.65
CA TYR A 5 5.50 -1.45 -8.11
C TYR A 5 5.66 -0.36 -7.07
N ILE A 6 6.50 0.63 -7.37
CA ILE A 6 6.82 1.73 -6.48
C ILE A 6 5.95 2.91 -6.88
N PHE A 7 5.01 3.29 -6.03
CA PHE A 7 4.23 4.50 -6.26
C PHE A 7 5.08 5.73 -5.90
N VAL A 8 5.20 6.65 -6.84
CA VAL A 8 6.11 7.80 -6.72
C VAL A 8 5.35 9.11 -6.66
N THR A 9 5.77 10.00 -5.76
CA THR A 9 5.26 11.39 -5.71
C THR A 9 6.37 12.43 -5.59
N THR A 10 7.62 12.00 -5.67
CA THR A 10 8.79 12.87 -5.57
C THR A 10 9.91 12.42 -6.51
N ASP A 11 10.73 13.35 -6.95
CA ASP A 11 11.87 13.13 -7.85
C ASP A 11 13.17 12.77 -7.11
N ARG A 12 13.11 12.56 -5.79
CA ARG A 12 14.27 12.28 -4.94
C ARG A 12 14.70 10.80 -5.02
N PRO A 13 15.84 10.45 -5.66
CA PRO A 13 16.22 9.05 -5.92
C PRO A 13 16.51 8.22 -4.67
N ASP A 14 17.06 8.85 -3.63
CA ASP A 14 17.46 8.27 -2.36
C ASP A 14 16.31 7.57 -1.62
N GLN A 15 15.09 8.10 -1.74
CA GLN A 15 13.91 7.56 -1.06
C GLN A 15 13.50 6.18 -1.55
N TYR A 16 13.86 5.82 -2.77
CA TYR A 16 13.47 4.57 -3.41
C TYR A 16 14.52 3.47 -3.25
N LEU A 17 15.77 3.87 -3.01
CA LEU A 17 16.93 2.99 -3.08
C LEU A 17 16.81 1.81 -2.11
N ASN A 18 16.39 2.10 -0.89
CA ASN A 18 16.31 1.11 0.17
C ASN A 18 15.27 0.02 -0.14
N SER A 19 14.05 0.40 -0.56
CA SER A 19 13.01 -0.55 -0.96
C SER A 19 13.44 -1.40 -2.15
N ILE A 20 14.09 -0.79 -3.14
CA ILE A 20 14.59 -1.47 -4.34
C ILE A 20 15.60 -2.54 -3.96
N VAL A 21 16.67 -2.16 -3.26
CA VAL A 21 17.76 -3.08 -2.90
C VAL A 21 17.22 -4.20 -2.02
N HIS A 22 16.39 -3.87 -1.02
CA HIS A 22 15.73 -4.86 -0.17
C HIS A 22 14.93 -5.90 -0.99
N CYS A 23 14.16 -5.44 -1.96
CA CYS A 23 13.35 -6.31 -2.80
C CYS A 23 14.19 -7.15 -3.76
N ILE A 24 15.25 -6.59 -4.36
CA ILE A 24 16.17 -7.33 -5.24
C ILE A 24 16.87 -8.44 -4.45
N GLU A 25 17.36 -8.17 -3.24
CA GLU A 25 17.95 -9.19 -2.35
C GLU A 25 16.95 -10.32 -2.03
N LYS A 26 15.65 -10.01 -1.98
CA LYS A 26 14.54 -10.98 -1.82
C LYS A 26 14.01 -11.55 -3.15
N GLY A 27 14.73 -11.36 -4.26
CA GLY A 27 14.48 -12.02 -5.56
C GLY A 27 13.54 -11.28 -6.51
N THR A 28 13.26 -9.99 -6.28
CA THR A 28 12.58 -9.13 -7.26
C THR A 28 13.50 -8.88 -8.45
N LYS A 29 12.93 -8.96 -9.66
CA LYS A 29 13.67 -8.78 -10.92
C LYS A 29 13.03 -7.76 -11.87
N HIS A 30 11.87 -7.21 -11.50
CA HIS A 30 11.20 -6.20 -12.30
C HIS A 30 10.72 -5.09 -11.39
N ILE A 31 11.14 -3.86 -11.69
CA ILE A 31 10.84 -2.66 -10.93
C ILE A 31 10.06 -1.71 -11.82
N VAL A 32 8.92 -1.25 -11.33
CA VAL A 32 8.01 -0.35 -12.04
C VAL A 32 7.82 0.89 -11.18
N PHE A 33 8.24 2.06 -11.67
CA PHE A 33 7.87 3.32 -11.05
C PHE A 33 6.50 3.77 -11.57
N VAL A 34 5.54 3.95 -10.66
CA VAL A 34 4.15 4.28 -10.99
C VAL A 34 3.80 5.66 -10.46
N GLN A 35 3.41 6.57 -11.33
CA GLN A 35 2.92 7.89 -10.94
C GLN A 35 1.43 8.03 -11.14
N VAL A 36 0.73 8.55 -10.12
CA VAL A 36 -0.68 8.93 -10.21
C VAL A 36 -0.78 10.40 -10.64
N GLU A 37 -1.58 10.67 -11.67
CA GLU A 37 -1.78 11.99 -12.26
C GLU A 37 -3.20 12.51 -11.96
N ASP A 38 -3.31 13.65 -11.26
CA ASP A 38 -4.56 14.42 -11.13
C ASP A 38 -4.38 15.89 -10.72
N GLY A 39 -3.15 16.41 -10.80
CA GLY A 39 -2.83 17.79 -10.43
C GLY A 39 -2.72 18.07 -8.92
N ARG A 40 -2.95 17.09 -8.04
CA ARG A 40 -2.76 17.26 -6.58
C ARG A 40 -1.30 17.18 -6.12
N THR A 41 -0.43 16.60 -6.95
CA THR A 41 1.02 16.53 -6.70
C THR A 41 1.79 17.00 -7.92
N GLU A 42 3.02 17.46 -7.68
CA GLU A 42 3.95 17.83 -8.75
C GLU A 42 4.23 16.64 -9.68
N GLN A 43 4.45 16.94 -10.96
CA GLN A 43 4.77 15.91 -11.92
C GLN A 43 6.24 15.48 -11.79
N VAL A 44 6.43 14.19 -11.52
CA VAL A 44 7.75 13.56 -11.50
C VAL A 44 8.19 13.21 -12.91
N GLN A 45 9.41 13.58 -13.27
CA GLN A 45 10.03 13.14 -14.52
C GLN A 45 10.49 11.68 -14.39
N LEU A 46 9.58 10.71 -14.56
CA LEU A 46 9.85 9.30 -14.25
C LEU A 46 11.08 8.70 -14.94
N ASN A 47 11.32 9.04 -16.21
CA ASN A 47 12.51 8.55 -16.91
C ASN A 47 13.80 9.12 -16.31
N LEU A 48 13.78 10.38 -15.88
CA LEU A 48 14.91 11.01 -15.20
C LEU A 48 15.09 10.38 -13.81
N LEU A 49 14.02 10.25 -13.02
CA LEU A 49 14.07 9.58 -11.72
C LEU A 49 14.64 8.16 -11.82
N ARG A 50 14.16 7.35 -12.77
CA ARG A 50 14.68 6.00 -13.02
C ARG A 50 16.18 6.04 -13.32
N THR A 51 16.61 6.96 -14.17
CA THR A 51 18.02 7.13 -14.54
C THR A 51 18.85 7.57 -13.34
N ASP A 52 18.34 8.47 -12.53
CA ASP A 52 19.01 8.99 -11.34
C ASP A 52 19.14 7.94 -10.24
N VAL A 53 18.11 7.11 -10.03
CA VAL A 53 18.18 5.95 -9.12
C VAL A 53 19.22 4.94 -9.61
N TYR A 54 19.22 4.62 -10.91
CA TYR A 54 20.21 3.72 -11.49
C TYR A 54 21.64 4.27 -11.36
N ASN A 55 21.84 5.55 -11.66
CA ASN A 55 23.12 6.22 -11.50
C ASN A 55 23.57 6.26 -10.04
N LEU A 56 22.64 6.42 -9.09
CA LEU A 56 22.96 6.37 -7.66
C LEU A 56 23.43 4.96 -7.24
N LEU A 57 22.77 3.90 -7.74
CA LEU A 57 23.23 2.52 -7.55
C LEU A 57 24.64 2.31 -8.12
N GLN A 58 24.94 2.86 -9.30
CA GLN A 58 26.25 2.78 -9.94
C GLN A 58 27.34 3.58 -9.18
N ASN A 59 27.00 4.76 -8.67
CA ASN A 59 27.93 5.53 -7.84
C ASN A 59 28.26 4.76 -6.57
N LEU A 60 27.25 4.18 -5.91
CA LEU A 60 27.45 3.38 -4.70
C LEU A 60 28.23 2.10 -4.97
N SER A 61 27.99 1.43 -6.10
CA SER A 61 28.76 0.23 -6.49
C SER A 61 30.25 0.53 -6.76
N THR A 62 30.60 1.79 -7.03
CA THR A 62 31.99 2.26 -7.17
C THR A 62 32.54 2.92 -5.90
N GLY A 63 31.73 3.05 -4.85
CA GLY A 63 32.13 3.61 -3.55
C GLY A 63 32.04 5.13 -3.47
N THR A 64 31.08 5.72 -4.18
CA THR A 64 30.80 7.16 -4.17
C THR A 64 29.31 7.42 -3.92
N TYR A 65 28.99 8.58 -3.36
CA TYR A 65 27.61 9.03 -3.19
C TYR A 65 27.41 10.35 -3.93
N LYS A 66 26.36 10.44 -4.77
CA LYS A 66 25.99 11.67 -5.47
C LYS A 66 24.73 12.26 -4.84
N TYR A 67 24.76 13.55 -4.55
CA TYR A 67 23.58 14.31 -4.12
C TYR A 67 22.73 14.69 -5.33
N TYR A 68 21.43 14.40 -5.28
CA TYR A 68 20.48 14.74 -6.35
C TYR A 68 19.57 15.93 -5.99
N THR A 69 19.61 16.38 -4.74
CA THR A 69 18.65 17.36 -4.19
C THR A 69 19.36 18.37 -3.30
N GLY A 70 18.69 19.51 -3.05
CA GLY A 70 19.16 20.55 -2.14
C GLY A 70 20.38 21.33 -2.66
N ALA A 71 21.01 22.10 -1.76
CA ALA A 71 22.14 22.98 -2.09
C ALA A 71 23.40 22.22 -2.55
N SER A 72 23.51 20.94 -2.21
CA SER A 72 24.63 20.08 -2.62
C SER A 72 24.36 19.28 -3.89
N LYS A 73 23.28 19.57 -4.64
CA LYS A 73 22.96 18.86 -5.88
C LYS A 73 24.18 18.76 -6.80
N ASP A 74 24.37 17.59 -7.40
CA ASP A 74 25.49 17.20 -8.25
C ASP A 74 26.85 17.04 -7.56
N LYS A 75 26.96 17.36 -6.26
CA LYS A 75 28.15 17.02 -5.47
C LYS A 75 28.31 15.50 -5.38
N VAL A 76 29.53 15.02 -5.65
CA VAL A 76 29.94 13.63 -5.47
C VAL A 76 30.88 13.53 -4.30
N VAL A 77 30.62 12.60 -3.38
CA VAL A 77 31.42 12.34 -2.19
C VAL A 77 32.03 10.95 -2.29
N PRO A 78 33.38 10.81 -2.27
CA PRO A 78 34.02 9.52 -2.15
C PRO A 78 33.77 8.95 -0.76
N LEU A 79 33.35 7.69 -0.68
CA LEU A 79 33.07 7.02 0.59
C LEU A 79 34.31 6.34 1.20
N VAL A 80 35.43 6.30 0.47
CA VAL A 80 36.71 5.74 0.95
C VAL A 80 37.14 6.26 2.33
N PRO A 81 37.02 7.56 2.66
CA PRO A 81 37.41 8.07 3.98
C PRO A 81 36.42 7.71 5.10
N GLU A 82 35.21 7.29 4.76
CA GLU A 82 34.12 7.02 5.72
C GLU A 82 34.07 5.54 6.14
N TYR A 83 34.72 4.65 5.40
CA TYR A 83 34.61 3.20 5.56
C TYR A 83 35.96 2.49 5.63
N SER A 84 36.00 1.38 6.36
CA SER A 84 37.08 0.42 6.26
C SER A 84 37.10 -0.21 4.85
N ALA A 85 38.26 -0.74 4.42
CA ALA A 85 38.36 -1.39 3.12
C ALA A 85 37.36 -2.56 2.95
N ASP A 86 37.15 -3.33 4.02
CA ASP A 86 36.23 -4.47 4.04
C ASP A 86 34.76 -4.03 3.94
N ASP A 87 34.37 -3.01 4.69
CA ASP A 87 32.99 -2.52 4.67
C ASP A 87 32.67 -1.81 3.35
N LEU A 88 33.64 -1.09 2.79
CA LEU A 88 33.52 -0.52 1.46
C LEU A 88 33.35 -1.61 0.39
N ALA A 89 34.08 -2.74 0.49
CA ALA A 89 33.92 -3.86 -0.43
C ALA A 89 32.51 -4.48 -0.33
N LYS A 90 31.98 -4.67 0.89
CA LYS A 90 30.61 -5.16 1.11
C LYS A 90 29.57 -4.21 0.52
N LEU A 91 29.72 -2.91 0.75
CA LEU A 91 28.87 -1.87 0.17
C LEU A 91 28.86 -1.98 -1.35
N LYS A 92 30.04 -1.98 -1.99
CA LYS A 92 30.16 -2.06 -3.45
C LYS A 92 29.50 -3.32 -4.01
N ALA A 93 29.71 -4.47 -3.37
CA ALA A 93 29.10 -5.74 -3.76
C ALA A 93 27.57 -5.71 -3.67
N LYS A 94 27.01 -5.19 -2.56
CA LYS A 94 25.56 -5.07 -2.34
C LYS A 94 24.88 -4.28 -3.46
N TYR A 95 25.44 -3.14 -3.86
CA TYR A 95 24.86 -2.32 -4.93
C TYR A 95 25.13 -2.87 -6.33
N SER A 96 26.27 -3.55 -6.54
CA SER A 96 26.58 -4.20 -7.83
C SER A 96 25.56 -5.29 -8.19
N LEU A 97 24.99 -5.99 -7.21
CA LEU A 97 23.91 -6.97 -7.40
C LEU A 97 22.69 -6.36 -8.12
N CYS A 98 22.41 -5.09 -7.87
CA CYS A 98 21.25 -4.39 -8.42
C CYS A 98 21.44 -3.93 -9.87
N LEU A 99 22.67 -4.00 -10.39
CA LEU A 99 23.07 -3.53 -11.72
C LEU A 99 23.20 -4.68 -12.74
N THR A 100 22.69 -5.86 -12.43
CA THR A 100 22.72 -7.00 -13.35
C THR A 100 21.67 -6.86 -14.45
N ASP A 101 21.96 -7.35 -15.66
CA ASP A 101 21.03 -7.39 -16.80
C ASP A 101 19.75 -8.19 -16.52
N SER A 102 19.69 -8.90 -15.39
CA SER A 102 18.53 -9.68 -14.97
C SER A 102 17.44 -8.85 -14.26
N VAL A 103 17.71 -7.58 -13.97
CA VAL A 103 16.76 -6.65 -13.35
C VAL A 103 16.24 -5.66 -14.39
N ASP A 104 14.95 -5.72 -14.67
CA ASP A 104 14.28 -4.83 -15.63
C ASP A 104 13.60 -3.65 -14.92
N TRP A 105 13.60 -2.48 -15.58
CA TRP A 105 13.19 -1.20 -15.02
C TRP A 105 12.25 -0.44 -15.97
N THR A 106 10.99 -0.34 -15.57
CA THR A 106 9.93 0.34 -16.34
C THR A 106 9.32 1.50 -15.57
N VAL A 107 8.62 2.37 -16.30
CA VAL A 107 7.91 3.51 -15.75
C VAL A 107 6.49 3.52 -16.30
N GLU A 108 5.52 3.86 -15.46
CA GLU A 108 4.12 3.90 -15.81
C GLU A 108 3.46 5.15 -15.23
N ARG A 109 2.58 5.77 -16.02
CA ARG A 109 1.75 6.90 -15.61
C ARG A 109 0.31 6.48 -15.65
N ILE A 110 -0.43 6.78 -14.59
CA ILE A 110 -1.83 6.46 -14.47
C ILE A 110 -2.61 7.69 -14.04
N GLN A 111 -3.72 7.95 -14.71
CA GLN A 111 -4.68 8.95 -14.26
C GLN A 111 -5.35 8.47 -12.97
N TYR A 112 -5.55 9.35 -12.00
CA TYR A 112 -6.16 9.00 -10.70
C TYR A 112 -7.51 8.29 -10.86
N LEU A 113 -8.35 8.71 -11.80
CA LEU A 113 -9.63 8.07 -12.10
C LEU A 113 -9.49 6.59 -12.51
N ASN A 114 -8.33 6.21 -13.03
CA ASN A 114 -8.01 4.85 -13.44
C ASN A 114 -7.24 4.06 -12.36
N LEU A 115 -6.96 4.64 -11.18
CA LEU A 115 -6.15 4.01 -10.13
C LEU A 115 -6.69 2.64 -9.72
N ARG A 116 -7.99 2.54 -9.42
CA ARG A 116 -8.61 1.27 -9.06
C ARG A 116 -8.51 0.24 -10.18
N ARG A 117 -8.81 0.64 -11.42
CA ARG A 117 -8.73 -0.24 -12.59
C ARG A 117 -7.30 -0.76 -12.77
N TYR A 118 -6.32 0.11 -12.61
CA TYR A 118 -4.91 -0.24 -12.68
C TYR A 118 -4.52 -1.26 -11.61
N ILE A 119 -4.86 -0.98 -10.34
CA ILE A 119 -4.60 -1.90 -9.22
C ILE A 119 -5.33 -3.24 -9.41
N SER A 120 -6.54 -3.25 -9.97
CA SER A 120 -7.26 -4.49 -10.30
C SER A 120 -6.52 -5.34 -11.34
N VAL A 121 -5.88 -4.70 -12.34
CA VAL A 121 -5.01 -5.40 -13.29
C VAL A 121 -3.76 -5.94 -12.61
N LEU A 122 -3.20 -5.22 -11.63
CA LEU A 122 -2.07 -5.71 -10.83
C LEU A 122 -2.46 -6.90 -9.95
N GLY A 123 -3.60 -6.87 -9.28
CA GLY A 123 -4.07 -7.94 -8.39
C GLY A 123 -4.27 -9.29 -9.09
N LYS A 124 -4.48 -9.28 -10.41
CA LYS A 124 -4.54 -10.51 -11.24
C LYS A 124 -3.17 -11.13 -11.50
N ARG A 125 -2.07 -10.42 -11.25
CA ARG A 125 -0.70 -10.89 -11.45
C ARG A 125 -0.17 -11.56 -10.19
N LYS A 126 0.62 -12.63 -10.34
CA LYS A 126 1.30 -13.27 -9.20
C LYS A 126 2.57 -12.54 -8.82
N GLY A 127 2.87 -12.46 -7.53
CA GLY A 127 4.15 -11.95 -7.03
C GLY A 127 4.30 -10.43 -7.08
N VAL A 128 3.19 -9.69 -7.07
CA VAL A 128 3.17 -8.23 -6.98
C VAL A 128 3.55 -7.80 -5.57
N ILE A 129 4.44 -6.83 -5.47
CA ILE A 129 4.77 -6.07 -4.27
C ILE A 129 4.46 -4.61 -4.60
N VAL A 130 3.64 -3.96 -3.81
CA VAL A 130 3.37 -2.53 -3.93
C VAL A 130 4.16 -1.82 -2.84
N ASP A 131 4.99 -0.85 -3.22
CA ASP A 131 5.71 0.02 -2.29
C ASP A 131 5.09 1.42 -2.32
N VAL A 132 4.84 1.96 -1.13
CA VAL A 132 4.28 3.30 -0.93
C VAL A 132 5.17 4.20 -0.06
N THR A 133 6.46 3.89 0.03
CA THR A 133 7.42 4.54 0.95
C THR A 133 7.46 6.06 0.81
N SER A 134 7.49 6.55 -0.43
CA SER A 134 7.62 7.98 -0.77
C SER A 134 6.31 8.57 -1.29
N VAL A 135 5.18 7.94 -1.00
CA VAL A 135 3.87 8.37 -1.49
C VAL A 135 3.33 9.49 -0.61
N SER A 136 2.89 10.58 -1.23
CA SER A 136 2.18 11.66 -0.56
C SER A 136 0.95 11.12 0.18
N LYS A 137 0.68 11.71 1.36
CA LYS A 137 -0.50 11.37 2.19
C LYS A 137 -1.82 11.44 1.44
N VAL A 138 -1.87 12.23 0.36
CA VAL A 138 -3.06 12.39 -0.48
C VAL A 138 -3.46 11.10 -1.20
N TYR A 139 -2.50 10.25 -1.60
CA TYR A 139 -2.80 9.02 -2.34
C TYR A 139 -2.66 7.73 -1.55
N ILE A 140 -1.92 7.74 -0.43
CA ILE A 140 -1.64 6.50 0.31
C ILE A 140 -2.92 5.78 0.73
N GLY A 141 -3.94 6.52 1.17
CA GLY A 141 -5.24 5.96 1.56
C GLY A 141 -5.97 5.29 0.39
N ASP A 142 -5.97 5.92 -0.78
CA ASP A 142 -6.65 5.40 -1.97
C ASP A 142 -5.92 4.19 -2.57
N ILE A 143 -4.59 4.25 -2.65
CA ILE A 143 -3.76 3.11 -3.07
C ILE A 143 -3.99 1.94 -2.12
N PHE A 144 -3.93 2.19 -0.81
CA PHE A 144 -4.17 1.18 0.22
C PHE A 144 -5.57 0.55 0.10
N ALA A 145 -6.62 1.38 0.01
CA ALA A 145 -7.99 0.90 -0.14
C ALA A 145 -8.20 0.08 -1.42
N CYS A 146 -7.68 0.56 -2.55
CA CYS A 146 -7.75 -0.16 -3.81
C CYS A 146 -6.99 -1.49 -3.74
N SER A 147 -5.80 -1.52 -3.16
CA SER A 147 -5.01 -2.75 -2.97
C SER A 147 -5.78 -3.79 -2.17
N LEU A 148 -6.42 -3.39 -1.07
CA LEU A 148 -7.23 -4.29 -0.25
C LEU A 148 -8.45 -4.83 -1.01
N LEU A 149 -9.18 -3.98 -1.73
CA LEU A 149 -10.35 -4.39 -2.52
C LEU A 149 -9.99 -5.41 -3.61
N GLU A 150 -8.77 -5.33 -4.14
CA GLU A 150 -8.27 -6.21 -5.19
C GLU A 150 -7.38 -7.34 -4.65
N ASN A 151 -7.43 -7.61 -3.33
CA ASN A 151 -6.71 -8.68 -2.62
C ASN A 151 -5.18 -8.65 -2.79
N ILE A 152 -4.59 -7.46 -2.91
CA ILE A 152 -3.14 -7.27 -2.85
C ILE A 152 -2.73 -7.13 -1.39
N ASP A 153 -2.23 -8.22 -0.82
CA ASP A 153 -1.77 -8.32 0.57
C ASP A 153 -0.32 -7.83 0.77
N LYS A 154 0.44 -7.71 -0.30
CA LYS A 154 1.85 -7.28 -0.30
C LYS A 154 1.99 -5.78 -0.55
N LEU A 155 1.54 -4.99 0.41
CA LEU A 155 1.62 -3.53 0.38
C LEU A 155 2.56 -3.03 1.48
N TYR A 156 3.71 -2.50 1.08
CA TYR A 156 4.84 -2.23 1.95
C TYR A 156 5.24 -0.76 1.99
N THR A 157 5.88 -0.38 3.09
CA THR A 157 6.58 0.88 3.26
C THR A 157 7.93 0.61 3.94
N PHE A 158 8.97 1.34 3.55
CA PHE A 158 10.28 1.29 4.20
C PHE A 158 10.34 2.31 5.34
N GLU A 159 10.43 1.81 6.57
CA GLU A 159 10.43 2.60 7.78
C GLU A 159 11.83 2.62 8.39
N LEU A 160 12.39 3.82 8.54
CA LEU A 160 13.59 4.03 9.35
C LEU A 160 13.19 4.06 10.83
N LEU A 161 13.84 3.23 11.65
CA LEU A 161 13.64 3.17 13.10
C LEU A 161 14.65 4.04 13.86
N VAL A 162 15.59 4.64 13.14
CA VAL A 162 16.62 5.54 13.66
C VAL A 162 16.41 6.95 13.12
N LYS A 163 16.90 7.94 13.87
CA LYS A 163 16.89 9.33 13.41
C LYS A 163 17.82 9.48 12.19
N PRO A 164 17.35 10.00 11.05
CA PRO A 164 18.18 10.19 9.88
C PRO A 164 19.26 11.25 10.11
N ASP A 165 20.46 10.99 9.58
CA ASP A 165 21.56 11.95 9.49
C ASP A 165 21.50 12.63 8.12
N PHE A 166 21.07 13.89 8.09
CA PHE A 166 20.91 14.66 6.85
C PHE A 166 22.24 15.23 6.34
N ASP A 167 23.26 15.33 7.18
CA ASP A 167 24.59 15.78 6.77
C ASP A 167 25.33 14.67 6.03
N LYS A 168 25.13 13.41 6.46
CA LYS A 168 25.66 12.19 5.85
C LYS A 168 24.54 11.25 5.39
N PRO A 169 23.78 11.60 4.33
CA PRO A 169 22.59 10.85 3.91
C PRO A 169 22.90 9.40 3.50
N TRP A 170 24.13 9.08 3.06
CA TRP A 170 24.52 7.70 2.80
C TRP A 170 24.39 6.80 4.04
N ARG A 171 24.43 7.36 5.25
CA ARG A 171 24.24 6.61 6.49
C ARG A 171 22.80 6.15 6.74
N THR A 172 21.86 6.67 5.95
CA THR A 172 20.44 6.27 5.99
C THR A 172 20.09 5.24 4.92
N LEU A 173 21.09 4.77 4.17
CA LEU A 173 20.92 3.77 3.13
C LEU A 173 21.11 2.36 3.67
N ILE A 174 20.46 1.39 3.04
CA ILE A 174 20.32 0.00 3.49
C ILE A 174 21.63 -0.75 3.82
N HIS A 175 22.80 -0.29 3.34
CA HIS A 175 24.08 -0.90 3.71
C HIS A 175 24.51 -0.60 5.16
N GLU A 176 24.06 0.51 5.73
CA GLU A 176 24.23 0.85 7.16
C GLU A 176 23.14 0.25 8.05
N LEU A 177 22.09 -0.31 7.44
CA LEU A 177 20.87 -0.64 8.16
C LEU A 177 20.73 -2.14 8.42
N VAL A 178 20.24 -2.46 9.61
CA VAL A 178 19.97 -3.83 10.07
C VAL A 178 18.46 -4.00 10.19
N GLU A 179 17.91 -4.97 9.46
CA GLU A 179 16.47 -5.26 9.42
C GLU A 179 15.96 -5.61 10.83
N GLY A 180 14.86 -4.99 11.25
CA GLY A 180 14.27 -5.16 12.58
C GLY A 180 14.89 -4.29 13.68
N GLN A 181 16.11 -3.76 13.48
CA GLN A 181 16.78 -2.89 14.46
C GLN A 181 16.76 -1.42 14.02
N THR A 182 17.34 -1.11 12.86
CA THR A 182 17.44 0.28 12.37
C THR A 182 16.47 0.59 11.24
N TYR A 183 15.90 -0.43 10.60
CA TYR A 183 14.81 -0.27 9.65
C TYR A 183 13.83 -1.45 9.67
N LYS A 184 12.62 -1.24 9.15
CA LYS A 184 11.66 -2.29 8.82
C LYS A 184 11.06 -2.06 7.45
N TYR A 185 10.91 -3.14 6.68
CA TYR A 185 10.08 -3.12 5.48
C TYR A 185 8.70 -3.65 5.86
N THR A 186 7.84 -2.73 6.31
CA THR A 186 6.60 -3.04 7.02
C THR A 186 5.48 -3.28 6.01
N ASN A 187 4.84 -4.46 6.08
CA ASN A 187 3.58 -4.70 5.39
C ASN A 187 2.45 -3.96 6.11
N LEU A 188 1.84 -2.97 5.46
CA LEU A 188 0.78 -2.14 6.02
C LEU A 188 -0.45 -2.96 6.43
N VAL A 189 -0.73 -4.06 5.72
CA VAL A 189 -1.86 -4.97 5.98
C VAL A 189 -1.61 -5.87 7.21
N GLU A 190 -0.37 -6.00 7.65
CA GLU A 190 -0.02 -6.86 8.80
C GLU A 190 0.13 -6.08 10.11
N THR A 191 0.04 -4.75 10.05
CA THR A 191 0.19 -3.86 11.21
C THR A 191 -0.90 -4.12 12.26
N PRO A 192 -0.58 -3.95 13.57
CA PRO A 192 -1.59 -4.05 14.62
C PRO A 192 -2.77 -3.11 14.41
N ILE A 193 -2.50 -1.87 13.98
CA ILE A 193 -3.50 -0.84 13.69
C ILE A 193 -4.50 -1.34 12.64
N PHE A 194 -3.99 -1.95 11.56
CA PHE A 194 -4.87 -2.51 10.54
C PHE A 194 -5.66 -3.72 11.05
N LYS A 195 -5.02 -4.64 11.79
CA LYS A 195 -5.70 -5.82 12.36
C LYS A 195 -6.82 -5.43 13.31
N GLU A 196 -6.62 -4.41 14.15
CA GLU A 196 -7.65 -3.86 15.04
C GLU A 196 -8.76 -3.16 14.24
N SER A 197 -8.40 -2.37 13.23
CA SER A 197 -9.36 -1.70 12.35
C SER A 197 -10.23 -2.71 11.59
N ASN A 198 -9.64 -3.77 11.04
CA ASN A 198 -10.36 -4.84 10.35
C ASN A 198 -11.32 -5.58 11.30
N LYS A 199 -10.87 -5.89 12.53
CA LYS A 199 -11.74 -6.46 13.57
C LYS A 199 -12.90 -5.53 13.91
N SER A 200 -12.66 -4.23 14.04
CA SER A 200 -13.69 -3.23 14.33
C SER A 200 -14.73 -3.13 13.20
N ILE A 201 -14.29 -3.17 11.94
CA ILE A 201 -15.19 -3.20 10.77
C ILE A 201 -16.03 -4.49 10.78
N LEU A 202 -15.42 -5.64 11.03
CA LEU A 202 -16.12 -6.93 11.16
C LEU A 202 -17.14 -6.90 12.30
N ILE A 203 -16.78 -6.40 13.48
CA ILE A 203 -17.69 -6.28 14.63
C ILE A 203 -18.85 -5.33 14.31
N ARG A 204 -18.62 -4.25 13.56
CA ARG A 204 -19.66 -3.30 13.16
C ARG A 204 -20.57 -3.84 12.05
N THR A 205 -20.08 -4.73 11.20
CA THR A 205 -20.85 -5.39 10.13
C THR A 205 -21.51 -6.69 10.56
N THR A 206 -21.08 -7.30 11.68
CA THR A 206 -21.68 -8.51 12.24
C THR A 206 -23.17 -8.33 12.60
N PRO A 207 -23.62 -7.21 13.22
CA PRO A 207 -25.05 -6.92 13.40
C PRO A 207 -25.82 -6.89 12.08
N LEU A 208 -25.21 -6.41 10.99
CA LEU A 208 -25.83 -6.36 9.68
C LEU A 208 -25.93 -7.76 9.06
N LEU A 209 -24.88 -8.59 9.18
CA LEU A 209 -24.92 -9.99 8.74
C LEU A 209 -25.96 -10.80 9.53
N ILE A 210 -26.00 -10.66 10.85
CA ILE A 210 -27.00 -11.29 11.72
C ILE A 210 -28.41 -10.79 11.37
N SER A 211 -28.56 -9.49 11.09
CA SER A 211 -29.83 -8.91 10.65
C SER A 211 -30.29 -9.47 9.31
N ILE A 212 -29.39 -9.65 8.33
CA ILE A 212 -29.71 -10.28 7.05
C ILE A 212 -30.14 -11.74 7.27
N ILE A 213 -29.35 -12.53 8.01
CA ILE A 213 -29.66 -13.93 8.28
C ILE A 213 -31.00 -14.05 9.04
N GLY A 214 -31.20 -13.23 10.07
CA GLY A 214 -32.43 -13.19 10.84
C GLY A 214 -33.64 -12.78 10.00
N THR A 215 -33.48 -11.85 9.06
CA THR A 215 -34.54 -11.44 8.13
C THR A 215 -34.90 -12.57 7.19
N VAL A 216 -33.93 -13.26 6.60
CA VAL A 216 -34.17 -14.42 5.71
C VAL A 216 -34.89 -15.53 6.47
N LEU A 217 -34.46 -15.82 7.70
CA LEU A 217 -35.09 -16.84 8.54
C LEU A 217 -36.52 -16.47 8.92
N PHE A 218 -36.75 -15.21 9.29
CA PHE A 218 -38.08 -14.68 9.63
C PHE A 218 -39.04 -14.74 8.44
N VAL A 219 -38.59 -14.35 7.25
CA VAL A 219 -39.38 -14.46 6.01
C VAL A 219 -39.71 -15.92 5.72
N ALA A 220 -38.74 -16.83 5.83
CA ALA A 220 -38.96 -18.26 5.61
C ALA A 220 -40.00 -18.85 6.57
N VAL A 221 -39.88 -18.58 7.88
CA VAL A 221 -40.84 -19.04 8.89
C VAL A 221 -42.24 -18.48 8.64
N THR A 222 -42.33 -17.20 8.32
CA THR A 222 -43.62 -16.54 8.02
C THR A 222 -44.28 -17.16 6.80
N LEU A 223 -43.49 -17.47 5.76
CA LEU A 223 -43.98 -18.07 4.52
C LEU A 223 -44.48 -19.50 4.76
N VAL A 224 -43.73 -20.31 5.51
CA VAL A 224 -44.16 -21.66 5.93
C VAL A 224 -45.43 -21.61 6.78
N ALA A 225 -45.49 -20.72 7.76
CA ALA A 225 -46.69 -20.52 8.59
C ALA A 225 -47.89 -20.07 7.75
N THR A 226 -47.66 -19.25 6.71
CA THR A 226 -48.72 -18.82 5.79
C THR A 226 -49.26 -19.97 4.96
N PHE A 227 -48.41 -20.89 4.50
CA PHE A 227 -48.85 -22.11 3.82
C PHE A 227 -49.64 -23.06 4.71
N ILE A 228 -49.27 -23.18 5.99
CA ILE A 228 -49.92 -24.13 6.92
C ILE A 228 -51.22 -23.57 7.50
N PHE A 229 -51.23 -22.31 7.94
CA PHE A 229 -52.35 -21.72 8.69
C PHE A 229 -53.28 -20.83 7.85
N GLY A 230 -52.89 -20.51 6.61
CA GLY A 230 -53.67 -19.67 5.70
C GLY A 230 -53.67 -18.17 6.08
N PHE A 231 -53.84 -17.30 5.08
CA PHE A 231 -53.71 -15.84 5.21
C PHE A 231 -54.63 -15.16 6.24
N SER A 232 -55.70 -15.84 6.68
CA SER A 232 -56.67 -15.31 7.65
C SER A 232 -56.31 -15.59 9.11
N SER A 233 -55.20 -16.30 9.39
CA SER A 233 -54.81 -16.55 10.78
C SER A 233 -54.38 -15.27 11.50
N VAL A 234 -54.85 -15.11 12.74
CA VAL A 234 -54.52 -13.97 13.62
C VAL A 234 -53.00 -13.81 13.76
N PHE A 235 -52.28 -14.93 13.77
CA PHE A 235 -50.82 -14.96 13.83
C PHE A 235 -50.17 -14.22 12.64
N ILE A 236 -50.61 -14.48 11.42
CA ILE A 236 -50.05 -13.85 10.21
C ILE A 236 -50.39 -12.36 10.15
N GLN A 237 -51.57 -11.96 10.61
CA GLN A 237 -51.96 -10.55 10.66
C GLN A 237 -51.09 -9.75 11.64
N VAL A 238 -50.80 -10.32 12.81
CA VAL A 238 -49.87 -9.73 13.80
C VAL A 238 -48.46 -9.61 13.23
N VAL A 239 -47.96 -10.67 12.60
CA VAL A 239 -46.63 -10.69 11.96
C VAL A 239 -46.53 -9.65 10.83
N SER A 240 -47.56 -9.53 9.99
CA SER A 240 -47.62 -8.55 8.90
C SER A 240 -47.64 -7.10 9.40
N THR A 241 -48.38 -6.84 10.49
CA THR A 241 -48.45 -5.50 11.09
C THR A 241 -47.10 -5.10 11.70
N ILE A 242 -46.46 -5.99 12.45
CA ILE A 242 -45.12 -5.76 13.01
C ILE A 242 -44.11 -5.53 11.88
N GLY A 243 -44.14 -6.36 10.83
CA GLY A 243 -43.26 -6.21 9.65
C GLY A 243 -43.45 -4.86 8.95
N THR A 244 -44.68 -4.38 8.82
CA THR A 244 -44.99 -3.08 8.20
C THR A 244 -44.48 -1.91 9.06
N VAL A 245 -44.70 -1.96 10.37
CA VAL A 245 -44.20 -0.93 11.30
C VAL A 245 -42.67 -0.89 11.29
N LEU A 246 -42.01 -2.05 11.34
CA LEU A 246 -40.55 -2.13 11.23
C LEU A 246 -40.05 -1.64 9.86
N GLY A 247 -40.76 -1.94 8.79
CA GLY A 247 -40.47 -1.43 7.44
C GLY A 247 -40.52 0.08 7.37
N ILE A 248 -41.55 0.71 7.95
CA ILE A 248 -41.69 2.17 8.03
C ILE A 248 -40.57 2.79 8.86
N ILE A 249 -40.26 2.21 10.04
CA ILE A 249 -39.16 2.67 10.89
C ILE A 249 -37.81 2.57 10.15
N SER A 250 -37.59 1.46 9.44
CA SER A 250 -36.38 1.28 8.64
C SER A 250 -36.29 2.30 7.51
N PHE A 251 -37.40 2.56 6.81
CA PHE A 251 -37.45 3.57 5.75
C PHE A 251 -37.15 4.97 6.32
N PHE A 252 -37.74 5.31 7.47
CA PHE A 252 -37.49 6.57 8.15
C PHE A 252 -36.02 6.73 8.56
N LEU A 253 -35.40 5.70 9.13
CA LEU A 253 -33.98 5.74 9.54
C LEU A 253 -33.01 5.82 8.36
N VAL A 254 -33.37 5.27 7.19
CA VAL A 254 -32.57 5.39 5.96
C VAL A 254 -32.64 6.81 5.40
N TYR A 255 -33.82 7.44 5.38
CA TYR A 255 -34.00 8.80 4.86
C TYR A 255 -33.58 9.90 5.86
N PHE A 256 -33.68 9.62 7.16
CA PHE A 256 -33.29 10.51 8.24
C PHE A 256 -32.27 9.82 9.16
N PRO A 257 -31.03 9.60 8.68
CA PRO A 257 -30.01 8.94 9.48
C PRO A 257 -29.76 9.77 10.75
N VAL A 258 -29.89 9.12 11.91
CA VAL A 258 -29.59 9.74 13.20
C VAL A 258 -28.11 10.11 13.21
N ARG A 259 -27.80 11.37 12.92
CA ARG A 259 -26.45 11.92 13.06
C ARG A 259 -26.20 12.10 14.55
N GLY A 260 -25.40 11.20 15.13
CA GLY A 260 -24.88 11.39 16.47
C GLY A 260 -24.13 12.72 16.56
N LYS A 261 -24.33 13.44 17.68
CA LYS A 261 -23.45 14.53 18.08
C LYS A 261 -22.10 13.96 18.52
#